data_AF-A0A0U1M7Q4-F1
#
_entry.id   AF-A0A0U1M7Q4-F1
#
_cell.length_a   1.000
_cell.length_b   1.000
_cell.length_c   1.000
_cell.angle_alpha   90.00
_cell.angle_beta   90.00
_cell.angle_gamma   90.00
#
_symmetry.space_group_name_H-M   'P 1'
#
loop_
_entity.id
_entity.type
_entity.pdbx_description
1 polymer ?
#
loop_
_entity_poly.entity_id
_entity_poly.type
_entity_poly.pdbx_seq_one_letter_code
_entity_poly.pdbx_strand_id
1 'polypeptide(L)'
;MSTLEEVLLTRHRLSEYHVYRASPTKEHIHITPFRDSTKEPGSNSRSQGHLSSFDYANPACNNKSTDVENGSWFVHRPLLSWHDPPRTLRRGDTKHGEPVCVINSRAFWREWNIQFSSQLSRIIDPRGLVRWENHSSRSNDNNSKTADECAFKGYKVRTWRSWGESGKEYHRQVNLHRKNLHEKGKEGREKEKEEEERLDPVTADEAIQLSWSAPFSGHTRRYEFSYASINFFWEGTRDIPIEGSQDKWARRLMPFSHLKLMAAMPNGEKVFVGQFVCSFGPMKFGRLWIFDSVLERLLDESEEKMGEKGDARKTRLYDLVMATAMCMVIGEWQKRMMVQLVCLLLLNGL
;
A
#
# COMPACT_ATOMS: atom_id res chain seq x y z
N MET A 1 -25.16 -21.09 -5.53
CA MET A 1 -24.59 -20.40 -4.36
C MET A 1 -23.27 -19.81 -4.78
N SER A 2 -22.92 -18.62 -4.28
CA SER A 2 -21.60 -18.04 -4.57
C SER A 2 -20.51 -18.81 -3.82
N THR A 3 -19.29 -18.88 -4.37
CA THR A 3 -18.13 -19.50 -3.71
C THR A 3 -17.86 -18.89 -2.34
N LEU A 4 -18.17 -17.59 -2.19
CA LEU A 4 -18.10 -16.90 -0.91
C LEU A 4 -19.10 -17.46 0.11
N GLU A 5 -20.36 -17.67 -0.27
CA GLU A 5 -21.38 -18.23 0.64
C GLU A 5 -21.00 -19.62 1.13
N GLU A 6 -20.47 -20.46 0.25
CA GLU A 6 -19.99 -21.79 0.61
C GLU A 6 -18.87 -21.73 1.65
N VAL A 7 -17.89 -20.84 1.46
CA VAL A 7 -16.78 -20.66 2.39
C VAL A 7 -17.21 -19.99 3.69
N LEU A 8 -18.21 -19.09 3.66
CA LEU A 8 -18.80 -18.52 4.87
C LEU A 8 -19.54 -19.59 5.69
N LEU A 9 -20.15 -20.58 5.04
CA LEU A 9 -20.85 -21.68 5.70
C LEU A 9 -19.89 -22.68 6.37
N THR A 10 -18.66 -22.83 5.88
CA THR A 10 -17.68 -23.78 6.43
C THR A 10 -16.95 -23.30 7.70
N ARG A 11 -17.42 -22.23 8.36
CA ARG A 11 -16.88 -21.70 9.64
C ARG A 11 -15.37 -21.39 9.62
N HIS A 12 -14.84 -20.99 8.47
CA HIS A 12 -13.46 -20.49 8.42
C HIS A 12 -13.29 -19.25 9.31
N ARG A 13 -12.11 -19.13 9.95
CA ARG A 13 -11.75 -17.87 10.61
C ARG A 13 -11.61 -16.80 9.53
N LEU A 14 -12.41 -15.75 9.64
CA LEU A 14 -12.50 -14.69 8.64
C LEU A 14 -12.16 -13.35 9.28
N SER A 15 -11.27 -12.61 8.65
CA SER A 15 -11.01 -11.21 8.97
C SER A 15 -11.70 -10.31 7.94
N GLU A 16 -12.51 -9.36 8.41
CA GLU A 16 -13.10 -8.29 7.59
C GLU A 16 -12.38 -6.97 7.86
N TYR A 17 -11.98 -6.30 6.78
CA TYR A 17 -11.37 -4.98 6.82
C TYR A 17 -12.16 -4.00 5.97
N HIS A 18 -12.26 -2.78 6.44
CA HIS A 18 -12.85 -1.64 5.75
C HIS A 18 -11.74 -0.75 5.21
N VAL A 19 -11.82 -0.45 3.92
CA VAL A 19 -10.82 0.34 3.21
C VAL A 19 -11.37 1.72 2.96
N TYR A 20 -10.81 2.72 3.64
CA TYR A 20 -11.22 4.11 3.58
C TYR A 20 -10.15 5.00 2.98
N ARG A 21 -10.56 6.09 2.35
CA ARG A 21 -9.68 7.22 2.09
C ARG A 21 -9.48 7.98 3.40
N ALA A 22 -8.24 8.27 3.78
CA ALA A 22 -7.98 8.95 5.05
C ALA A 22 -8.47 10.41 5.04
N SER A 23 -8.42 11.07 3.88
CA SER A 23 -8.85 12.45 3.72
C SER A 23 -9.34 12.71 2.29
N PRO A 24 -10.34 13.59 2.08
CA PRO A 24 -10.80 13.94 0.74
C PRO A 24 -9.68 14.40 -0.20
N THR A 25 -8.72 15.15 0.35
CA THR A 25 -7.67 15.85 -0.40
C THR A 25 -6.34 15.09 -0.47
N LYS A 26 -6.19 14.01 0.30
CA LYS A 26 -4.95 13.23 0.35
C LYS A 26 -5.21 11.82 -0.15
N GLU A 27 -4.26 11.29 -0.92
CA GLU A 27 -4.29 9.93 -1.44
C GLU A 27 -3.84 8.87 -0.41
N HIS A 28 -4.03 9.13 0.88
CA HIS A 28 -3.74 8.14 1.92
C HIS A 28 -4.92 7.18 2.09
N ILE A 29 -4.62 5.93 2.40
CA ILE A 29 -5.64 4.88 2.59
C ILE A 29 -5.52 4.34 4.01
N HIS A 30 -6.66 4.16 4.66
CA HIS A 30 -6.79 3.53 5.97
C HIS A 30 -7.49 2.18 5.81
N ILE A 31 -6.94 1.13 6.39
CA ILE A 31 -7.45 -0.23 6.37
C ILE A 31 -7.67 -0.62 7.83
N THR A 32 -8.89 -0.94 8.22
CA THR A 32 -9.22 -1.18 9.62
C THR A 32 -10.34 -2.20 9.75
N PRO A 33 -10.34 -3.06 10.80
CA PRO A 33 -11.46 -3.97 11.02
C PRO A 33 -12.72 -3.24 11.51
N PHE A 34 -12.61 -1.96 11.88
CA PHE A 34 -13.71 -1.18 12.44
C PHE A 34 -14.44 -0.37 11.36
N ARG A 35 -15.77 -0.29 11.48
CA ARG A 35 -16.61 0.55 10.62
C ARG A 35 -16.54 2.01 11.06
N ASP A 36 -16.21 2.89 10.12
CA ASP A 36 -16.28 4.34 10.31
C ASP A 36 -17.64 4.85 9.81
N SER A 37 -18.59 5.03 10.73
CA SER A 37 -19.96 5.48 10.44
C SER A 37 -20.00 6.82 9.71
N THR A 38 -18.98 7.67 9.87
CA THR A 38 -18.89 8.98 9.21
C THR A 38 -18.51 8.89 7.73
N LYS A 39 -17.97 7.74 7.30
CA LYS A 39 -17.52 7.48 5.93
C LYS A 39 -18.41 6.48 5.18
N GLU A 40 -19.45 5.98 5.83
CA GLU A 40 -20.41 5.08 5.19
C GLU A 40 -21.32 5.83 4.20
N PRO A 41 -21.76 5.16 3.12
CA PRO A 41 -22.74 5.72 2.20
C PRO A 41 -24.02 6.15 2.93
N GLY A 42 -24.54 7.33 2.63
CA GLY A 42 -25.76 7.86 3.25
C GLY A 42 -25.55 8.60 4.57
N SER A 43 -24.30 8.73 5.05
CA SER A 43 -23.98 9.62 6.18
C SER A 43 -24.19 11.08 5.76
N ASN A 44 -25.09 11.79 6.45
CA ASN A 44 -25.39 13.19 6.17
C ASN A 44 -24.28 14.10 6.72
N SER A 45 -23.34 14.46 5.84
CA SER A 45 -22.21 15.37 6.14
C SER A 45 -22.62 16.78 6.58
N ARG A 46 -23.88 17.20 6.30
CA ARG A 46 -24.41 18.52 6.67
C ARG A 46 -24.47 18.79 8.19
N SER A 47 -24.42 17.75 9.02
CA SER A 47 -24.35 17.90 10.49
C SER A 47 -22.93 17.95 11.05
N GLN A 48 -21.90 17.75 10.22
CA GLN A 48 -20.53 17.48 10.69
C GLN A 48 -19.50 18.55 10.29
N GLY A 49 -19.96 19.67 9.72
CA GLY A 49 -19.11 20.77 9.23
C GLY A 49 -18.27 21.49 10.29
N HIS A 50 -18.35 21.13 11.57
CA HIS A 50 -17.62 21.79 12.65
C HIS A 50 -16.68 20.86 13.46
N LEU A 51 -16.60 19.56 13.15
CA LEU A 51 -15.85 18.58 13.95
C LEU A 51 -14.69 17.89 13.22
N SER A 52 -14.42 18.20 11.95
CA SER A 52 -13.41 17.48 11.14
C SER A 52 -12.18 18.30 10.72
N SER A 53 -12.06 19.57 11.14
CA SER A 53 -10.86 20.39 10.89
C SER A 53 -9.95 20.59 12.11
N PHE A 54 -10.44 20.27 13.31
CA PHE A 54 -9.66 20.15 14.54
C PHE A 54 -9.63 18.67 14.93
N ASP A 55 -8.46 18.16 15.34
CA ASP A 55 -8.25 16.79 15.86
C ASP A 55 -7.99 15.65 14.86
N TYR A 56 -6.94 15.80 14.04
CA TYR A 56 -5.96 14.72 13.85
C TYR A 56 -4.74 14.89 14.77
N ALA A 57 -4.89 15.71 15.82
CA ALA A 57 -4.00 15.84 16.94
C ALA A 57 -4.86 15.80 18.20
N ASN A 58 -5.40 14.64 18.54
CA ASN A 58 -5.88 14.42 19.89
C ASN A 58 -4.71 13.87 20.72
N PRO A 59 -4.04 14.68 21.57
CA PRO A 59 -3.00 14.20 22.47
C PRO A 59 -3.55 13.41 23.67
N ALA A 60 -4.86 13.13 23.73
CA ALA A 60 -5.49 12.45 24.86
C ALA A 60 -5.59 10.91 24.75
N CYS A 61 -5.27 10.29 23.60
CA CYS A 61 -4.98 8.86 23.53
C CYS A 61 -3.47 8.63 23.67
N ASN A 62 -2.94 9.04 24.82
CA ASN A 62 -1.54 8.88 25.20
C ASN A 62 -1.23 7.45 25.73
N ASN A 63 -1.89 6.42 25.16
CA ASN A 63 -1.53 5.03 25.39
C ASN A 63 -0.71 4.56 24.18
N LYS A 64 0.59 4.88 24.20
CA LYS A 64 1.58 4.55 23.17
C LYS A 64 1.88 3.05 23.00
N SER A 65 1.00 2.14 23.44
CA SER A 65 1.30 0.70 23.49
C SER A 65 0.27 -0.24 22.87
N THR A 66 -0.84 0.24 22.27
CA THR A 66 -1.87 -0.68 21.72
C THR A 66 -2.15 -0.53 20.21
N ASP A 67 -1.53 0.41 19.50
CA ASP A 67 -1.78 0.57 18.04
C ASP A 67 -1.33 -0.61 17.18
N VAL A 68 -0.41 -1.45 17.68
CA VAL A 68 0.01 -2.69 17.02
C VAL A 68 -1.06 -3.79 17.16
N GLU A 69 -1.91 -3.74 18.19
CA GLU A 69 -2.92 -4.76 18.47
C GLU A 69 -4.21 -4.59 17.66
N ASN A 70 -4.46 -3.40 17.10
CA ASN A 70 -5.73 -3.08 16.45
C ASN A 70 -5.88 -3.64 15.03
N GLY A 71 -4.92 -4.42 14.53
CA GLY A 71 -4.98 -5.06 13.21
C GLY A 71 -5.31 -4.08 12.08
N SER A 72 -4.81 -2.84 12.16
CA SER A 72 -5.08 -1.79 11.17
C SER A 72 -3.82 -1.48 10.38
N TRP A 73 -3.98 -0.97 9.16
CA TRP A 73 -2.88 -0.53 8.30
C TRP A 73 -3.16 0.83 7.68
N PHE A 74 -2.07 1.54 7.39
CA PHE A 74 -2.10 2.84 6.75
C PHE A 74 -1.21 2.84 5.52
N VAL A 75 -1.78 3.14 4.36
CA VAL A 75 -1.02 3.37 3.12
C VAL A 75 -0.70 4.84 3.01
N HIS A 76 0.55 5.18 3.26
CA HIS A 76 1.04 6.54 3.11
C HIS A 76 1.50 6.79 1.67
N ARG A 77 0.85 7.76 1.02
CA ARG A 77 1.29 8.37 -0.24
C ARG A 77 2.06 9.66 0.02
N PRO A 78 3.40 9.66 -0.01
CA PRO A 78 4.16 10.90 0.10
C PRO A 78 3.95 11.78 -1.13
N LEU A 79 3.95 13.09 -0.93
CA LEU A 79 3.90 14.11 -1.97
C LEU A 79 5.26 14.81 -2.09
N LEU A 80 5.88 14.69 -3.27
CA LEU A 80 7.14 15.34 -3.60
C LEU A 80 7.02 15.88 -5.03
N SER A 81 7.19 17.18 -5.22
CA SER A 81 7.00 17.81 -6.53
C SER A 81 8.01 17.26 -7.55
N TRP A 82 7.56 17.09 -8.79
CA TRP A 82 8.31 16.51 -9.92
C TRP A 82 8.80 15.07 -9.73
N HIS A 83 8.28 14.37 -8.71
CA HIS A 83 8.59 12.97 -8.48
C HIS A 83 7.30 12.19 -8.26
N ASP A 84 7.33 10.91 -8.62
CA ASP A 84 6.30 9.93 -8.24
C ASP A 84 6.92 8.99 -7.19
N PRO A 85 7.00 9.42 -5.91
CA PRO A 85 7.63 8.59 -4.90
C PRO A 85 6.82 7.34 -4.59
N PRO A 86 7.44 6.26 -4.09
CA PRO A 86 6.71 5.07 -3.69
C PRO A 86 5.75 5.34 -2.54
N ARG A 87 4.75 4.48 -2.40
CA ARG A 87 3.90 4.42 -1.21
C ARG A 87 4.59 3.60 -0.14
N THR A 88 4.19 3.79 1.11
CA THR A 88 4.60 2.92 2.22
C THR A 88 3.37 2.33 2.87
N LEU A 89 3.36 1.01 3.05
CA LEU A 89 2.39 0.35 3.94
C LEU A 89 2.93 0.43 5.35
N ARG A 90 2.10 0.84 6.31
CA ARG A 90 2.47 1.01 7.71
C ARG A 90 1.47 0.27 8.59
N ARG A 91 1.91 -0.28 9.72
CA ARG A 91 1.01 -0.82 10.75
C ARG A 91 0.36 0.30 11.54
N GLY A 92 -0.87 0.09 11.97
CA GLY A 92 -1.70 1.08 12.64
C GLY A 92 -2.50 1.95 11.67
N ASP A 93 -3.20 2.93 12.22
CA ASP A 93 -4.14 3.81 11.52
C ASP A 93 -3.52 5.16 11.11
N THR A 94 -2.26 5.41 11.49
CA THR A 94 -1.59 6.69 11.24
C THR A 94 -0.41 6.58 10.28
N LYS A 95 -0.06 7.71 9.68
CA LYS A 95 1.19 7.86 8.93
C LYS A 95 2.45 7.70 9.80
N HIS A 96 2.36 7.68 11.13
CA HIS A 96 3.53 7.52 12.01
C HIS A 96 3.78 6.06 12.39
N GLY A 97 2.90 5.16 11.95
CA GLY A 97 3.03 3.72 12.12
C GLY A 97 4.33 3.16 11.53
N GLU A 98 4.73 2.01 12.07
CA GLU A 98 5.92 1.29 11.63
C GLU A 98 5.79 0.90 10.15
N PRO A 99 6.74 1.28 9.28
CA PRO A 99 6.70 0.90 7.88
C PRO A 99 6.99 -0.58 7.70
N VAL A 100 6.10 -1.24 6.97
CA VAL A 100 6.12 -2.68 6.67
C VAL A 100 6.79 -2.94 5.33
N CYS A 101 6.39 -2.18 4.30
CA CYS A 101 6.92 -2.31 2.96
C CYS A 101 6.86 -1.00 2.18
N VAL A 102 7.70 -0.92 1.14
CA VAL A 102 7.69 0.13 0.13
C VAL A 102 7.02 -0.41 -1.12
N ILE A 103 6.03 0.31 -1.63
CA ILE A 103 5.23 -0.07 -2.80
C ILE A 103 5.58 0.88 -3.94
N ASN A 104 6.34 0.37 -4.90
CA ASN A 104 6.71 1.09 -6.12
C ASN A 104 5.76 0.69 -7.25
N SER A 105 5.24 1.68 -7.99
CA SER A 105 4.53 1.45 -9.24
C SER A 105 5.51 1.61 -10.40
N ARG A 106 5.44 0.69 -11.37
CA ARG A 106 6.17 0.74 -12.64
C ARG A 106 5.15 0.63 -13.77
N ALA A 107 5.38 1.39 -14.84
CA ALA A 107 4.48 1.44 -15.99
C ALA A 107 3.00 1.65 -15.58
N PHE A 108 2.75 2.69 -14.78
CA PHE A 108 1.45 3.00 -14.19
C PHE A 108 0.98 1.88 -13.24
N TRP A 109 -0.21 1.32 -13.47
CA TRP A 109 -0.81 0.27 -12.64
C TRP A 109 -0.47 -1.14 -13.14
N ARG A 110 0.41 -1.29 -14.13
CA ARG A 110 0.71 -2.58 -14.76
C ARG A 110 1.64 -3.44 -13.91
N GLU A 111 2.62 -2.82 -13.27
CA GLU A 111 3.65 -3.54 -12.51
C GLU A 111 3.87 -2.84 -11.18
N TRP A 112 4.05 -3.63 -10.13
CA TRP A 112 4.29 -3.14 -8.78
C TRP A 112 5.45 -3.93 -8.18
N ASN A 113 6.43 -3.21 -7.64
CA ASN A 113 7.52 -3.79 -6.88
C ASN A 113 7.32 -3.50 -5.39
N ILE A 114 7.04 -4.54 -4.61
CA ILE A 114 6.76 -4.47 -3.18
C ILE A 114 8.00 -4.94 -2.43
N GLN A 115 8.67 -4.01 -1.75
CA GLN A 115 9.95 -4.25 -1.09
C GLN A 115 9.76 -4.29 0.43
N PHE A 116 10.20 -5.37 1.06
CA PHE A 116 10.18 -5.56 2.50
C PHE A 116 11.59 -5.43 3.07
N SER A 117 11.73 -4.78 4.22
CA SER A 117 12.96 -4.86 5.01
C SER A 117 12.68 -4.62 6.49
N SER A 118 13.42 -5.30 7.34
CA SER A 118 13.49 -5.04 8.79
C SER A 118 14.07 -3.66 9.12
N GLN A 119 14.78 -3.03 8.19
CA GLN A 119 15.44 -1.73 8.40
C GLN A 119 14.61 -0.53 7.94
N LEU A 120 13.38 -0.74 7.45
CA LEU A 120 12.53 0.31 6.90
C LEU A 120 12.29 1.49 7.85
N SER A 121 12.16 1.22 9.15
CA SER A 121 11.97 2.25 10.18
C SER A 121 13.16 3.21 10.31
N ARG A 122 14.38 2.74 9.99
CA ARG A 122 15.61 3.53 10.05
C ARG A 122 15.83 4.33 8.76
N ILE A 123 15.53 3.74 7.61
CA ILE A 123 15.81 4.35 6.31
C ILE A 123 14.69 5.25 5.80
N ILE A 124 13.45 5.09 6.28
CA ILE A 124 12.34 5.96 5.89
C ILE A 124 12.35 7.22 6.76
N ASP A 125 12.36 8.38 6.13
CA ASP A 125 12.29 9.67 6.80
C ASP A 125 10.84 10.09 7.15
N PRO A 126 10.63 11.20 7.89
CA PRO A 126 9.29 11.67 8.24
C PRO A 126 8.41 12.09 7.06
N ARG A 127 8.96 12.26 5.84
CA ARG A 127 8.16 12.47 4.62
C ARG A 127 7.51 11.17 4.16
N GLY A 128 7.98 10.01 4.63
CA GLY A 128 7.59 8.69 4.13
C GLY A 128 8.43 8.23 2.95
N LEU A 129 9.64 8.79 2.78
CA LEU A 129 10.55 8.49 1.68
C LEU A 129 11.81 7.82 2.20
N VAL A 130 12.44 6.98 1.39
CA VAL A 130 13.78 6.47 1.69
C VAL A 130 14.76 7.65 1.68
N ARG A 131 15.54 7.75 2.74
CA ARG A 131 16.64 8.70 2.92
C ARG A 131 17.62 8.61 1.75
N TRP A 132 18.15 9.75 1.33
CA TRP A 132 19.11 9.79 0.22
C TRP A 132 20.39 9.01 0.55
N GLU A 133 20.74 9.06 1.83
CA GLU A 133 21.92 8.46 2.41
C GLU A 133 21.88 6.92 2.33
N ASN A 134 20.68 6.34 2.26
CA ASN A 134 20.45 4.89 2.16
C ASN A 134 20.14 4.41 0.74
N HIS A 135 20.39 5.22 -0.29
CA HIS A 135 20.17 4.79 -1.69
C HIS A 135 21.15 3.68 -2.06
N SER A 136 20.63 2.53 -2.47
CA SER A 136 21.42 1.34 -2.81
C SER A 136 22.32 1.48 -4.06
N SER A 137 22.12 2.48 -4.93
CA SER A 137 22.84 2.58 -6.21
C SER A 137 24.01 3.58 -6.20
N ARG A 138 24.61 3.88 -5.03
CA ARG A 138 25.74 4.83 -4.92
C ARG A 138 26.95 4.50 -5.81
N SER A 139 27.11 3.25 -6.24
CA SER A 139 28.26 2.78 -7.02
C SER A 139 28.00 2.54 -8.52
N ASN A 140 26.77 2.73 -9.01
CA ASN A 140 26.44 2.34 -10.39
C ASN A 140 26.40 3.56 -11.33
N ASP A 141 27.58 4.12 -11.62
CA ASP A 141 27.80 5.13 -12.68
C ASP A 141 27.51 4.58 -14.09
N ASN A 142 27.36 3.27 -14.22
CA ASN A 142 26.95 2.62 -15.46
C ASN A 142 25.51 2.13 -15.35
N ASN A 143 24.66 2.66 -16.22
CA ASN A 143 23.28 2.25 -16.51
C ASN A 143 23.16 0.74 -16.89
N SER A 144 23.54 -0.21 -16.03
CA SER A 144 23.23 -1.61 -16.24
C SER A 144 21.75 -1.84 -15.95
N LYS A 145 21.03 -2.18 -17.01
CA LYS A 145 19.57 -2.28 -17.12
C LYS A 145 18.90 -3.36 -16.26
N THR A 146 19.64 -4.08 -15.42
CA THR A 146 19.03 -4.94 -14.39
C THR A 146 18.93 -4.14 -13.10
N ALA A 147 17.86 -3.34 -12.98
CA ALA A 147 17.50 -2.70 -11.74
C ALA A 147 17.30 -3.79 -10.68
N ASP A 148 18.27 -3.94 -9.77
CA ASP A 148 18.14 -4.80 -8.60
C ASP A 148 16.78 -4.53 -7.95
N GLU A 149 15.92 -5.55 -7.95
CA GLU A 149 14.54 -5.43 -7.46
C GLU A 149 14.50 -5.11 -5.97
N CYS A 150 15.58 -5.44 -5.24
CA CYS A 150 15.76 -5.13 -3.84
C CYS A 150 16.39 -3.76 -3.61
N ALA A 151 16.87 -3.04 -4.65
CA ALA A 151 17.46 -1.72 -4.46
C ALA A 151 16.42 -0.68 -4.06
N PHE A 152 16.67 0.03 -2.97
CA PHE A 152 15.89 1.18 -2.55
C PHE A 152 16.35 2.44 -3.27
N LYS A 153 15.37 3.22 -3.76
CA LYS A 153 15.61 4.54 -4.33
C LYS A 153 15.51 5.62 -3.25
N GLY A 154 16.63 6.26 -2.93
CA GLY A 154 16.67 7.40 -2.00
C GLY A 154 16.17 8.71 -2.62
N TYR A 155 15.67 9.62 -1.77
CA TYR A 155 15.15 10.92 -2.21
C TYR A 155 15.81 12.08 -1.47
N LYS A 156 16.62 12.86 -2.20
CA LYS A 156 17.32 14.03 -1.64
C LYS A 156 16.35 15.11 -1.14
N VAL A 157 16.65 15.69 0.01
CA VAL A 157 15.96 16.90 0.50
C VAL A 157 16.54 18.11 -0.23
N ARG A 158 15.69 18.88 -0.90
CA ARG A 158 16.09 20.10 -1.63
C ARG A 158 16.24 21.29 -0.67
N THR A 159 16.88 22.34 -1.14
CA THR A 159 17.02 23.61 -0.39
C THR A 159 15.72 24.40 -0.34
N TRP A 160 14.84 24.17 -1.31
CA TRP A 160 13.52 24.78 -1.40
C TRP A 160 12.43 23.70 -1.40
N ARG A 161 11.24 24.08 -0.96
CA ARG A 161 10.06 23.22 -0.86
C ARG A 161 8.90 23.85 -1.60
N SER A 162 8.24 23.06 -2.42
CA SER A 162 6.98 23.45 -3.05
C SER A 162 5.82 23.40 -2.06
N TRP A 163 4.76 24.14 -2.35
CA TRP A 163 3.52 24.06 -1.57
C TRP A 163 2.92 22.65 -1.66
N GLY A 164 2.36 22.16 -0.55
CA GLY A 164 1.75 20.81 -0.47
C GLY A 164 2.70 19.63 -0.25
N GLU A 165 4.03 19.79 -0.36
CA GLU A 165 4.96 18.64 -0.17
C GLU A 165 4.94 18.05 1.25
N SER A 166 5.21 16.76 1.37
CA SER A 166 5.26 16.06 2.66
C SER A 166 6.47 16.45 3.51
N GLY A 167 6.35 16.32 4.83
CA GLY A 167 7.43 16.55 5.82
C GLY A 167 8.02 17.97 5.85
N LYS A 168 7.15 19.00 5.87
CA LYS A 168 7.53 20.41 6.01
C LYS A 168 8.52 20.66 7.15
N GLU A 169 8.28 20.05 8.30
CA GLU A 169 9.11 20.23 9.49
C GLU A 169 10.48 19.58 9.32
N TYR A 170 10.52 18.35 8.81
CA TYR A 170 11.76 17.68 8.46
C TYR A 170 12.62 18.47 7.46
N HIS A 171 11.99 19.04 6.42
CA HIS A 171 12.69 19.91 5.46
C HIS A 171 13.33 21.15 6.15
N ARG A 172 12.63 21.78 7.11
CA ARG A 172 13.18 22.91 7.88
C ARG A 172 14.37 22.47 8.72
N GLN A 173 14.26 21.34 9.41
CA GLN A 173 15.33 20.79 10.24
C GLN A 173 16.59 20.48 9.41
N VAL A 174 16.43 19.80 8.27
CA VAL A 174 17.55 19.47 7.38
C VAL A 174 18.22 20.74 6.82
N ASN A 175 17.45 21.75 6.42
CA ASN A 175 18.05 22.98 5.89
C ASN A 175 18.68 23.86 6.98
N LEU A 176 18.13 23.86 8.20
CA LEU A 176 18.76 24.49 9.35
C LEU A 176 20.09 23.81 9.68
N HIS A 177 20.10 22.47 9.67
CA HIS A 177 21.32 21.68 9.88
C HIS A 177 22.40 22.03 8.84
N ARG A 178 22.04 22.05 7.55
CA ARG A 178 22.95 22.47 6.47
C ARG A 178 23.49 23.89 6.64
N LYS A 179 22.66 24.82 7.10
CA LYS A 179 23.09 26.20 7.40
C LYS A 179 24.12 26.21 8.52
N ASN A 180 23.86 25.49 9.61
CA ASN A 180 24.79 25.38 10.74
C ASN A 180 26.13 24.74 10.32
N LEU A 181 26.10 23.75 9.42
CA LEU A 181 27.31 23.15 8.85
C LEU A 181 28.08 24.13 7.96
N HIS A 182 27.37 24.97 7.21
CA HIS A 182 28.00 26.04 6.43
C HIS A 182 28.72 27.05 7.34
N GLU A 183 28.14 27.39 8.49
CA GLU A 183 28.75 28.27 9.49
C GLU A 183 30.00 27.66 10.14
N LYS A 184 30.07 26.32 10.24
CA LYS A 184 31.25 25.58 10.73
C LYS A 184 32.40 25.45 9.71
N GLY A 185 32.28 26.01 8.51
CA GLY A 185 33.35 26.01 7.51
C GLY A 185 33.57 24.66 6.82
N LYS A 186 34.78 24.44 6.26
CA LYS A 186 35.12 23.24 5.47
C LYS A 186 35.12 21.95 6.31
N GLU A 187 35.69 22.01 7.52
CA GLU A 187 35.78 20.85 8.42
C GLU A 187 34.41 20.26 8.78
N GLY A 188 33.39 21.11 8.96
CA GLY A 188 32.03 20.65 9.25
C GLY A 188 31.40 19.86 8.09
N ARG A 189 31.68 20.25 6.84
CA ARG A 189 31.14 19.57 5.64
C ARG A 189 31.86 18.27 5.35
N GLU A 190 33.18 18.22 5.55
CA GLU A 190 33.97 17.01 5.34
C GLU A 190 33.57 15.92 6.34
N LYS A 191 33.33 16.28 7.61
CA LYS A 191 32.82 15.34 8.62
C LYS A 191 31.44 14.76 8.27
N GLU A 192 30.49 15.58 7.81
CA GLU A 192 29.17 15.08 7.39
C GLU A 192 29.30 14.16 6.17
N LYS A 193 30.15 14.51 5.20
CA LYS A 193 30.39 13.69 4.01
C LYS A 193 31.02 12.33 4.39
N GLU A 194 31.97 12.32 5.31
CA GLU A 194 32.54 11.08 5.85
C GLU A 194 31.49 10.24 6.59
N GLU A 195 30.63 10.86 7.42
CA GLU A 195 29.54 10.15 8.09
C GLU A 195 28.54 9.58 7.08
N GLU A 196 28.21 10.35 6.04
CA GLU A 196 27.31 9.91 4.97
C GLU A 196 27.94 8.78 4.14
N GLU A 197 29.25 8.80 3.88
CA GLU A 197 29.98 7.74 3.17
C GLU A 197 30.15 6.47 4.01
N ARG A 198 30.16 6.57 5.34
CA ARG A 198 30.19 5.42 6.26
C ARG A 198 28.85 4.66 6.34
N LEU A 199 27.77 5.23 5.80
CA LEU A 199 26.49 4.54 5.76
C LEU A 199 26.45 3.57 4.58
N ASP A 200 26.41 2.28 4.92
CA ASP A 200 26.27 1.22 3.93
C ASP A 200 24.95 1.36 3.15
N PRO A 201 24.96 1.13 1.83
CA PRO A 201 23.74 1.04 1.05
C PRO A 201 22.85 -0.07 1.63
N VAL A 202 21.60 0.28 1.91
CA VAL A 202 20.62 -0.69 2.41
C VAL A 202 19.81 -1.21 1.23
N THR A 203 19.64 -2.52 1.15
CA THR A 203 18.75 -3.20 0.18
C THR A 203 17.55 -3.80 0.91
N ALA A 204 16.49 -4.11 0.16
CA ALA A 204 15.37 -4.87 0.67
C ALA A 204 15.81 -6.29 1.04
N ASP A 205 15.21 -6.83 2.10
CA ASP A 205 15.40 -8.22 2.52
C ASP A 205 14.67 -9.16 1.52
N GLU A 206 13.56 -8.66 0.95
CA GLU A 206 12.73 -9.37 0.00
C GLU A 206 12.02 -8.37 -0.93
N ALA A 207 11.89 -8.71 -2.21
CA ALA A 207 11.12 -7.95 -3.19
C ALA A 207 10.14 -8.86 -3.92
N ILE A 208 8.88 -8.43 -4.00
CA ILE A 208 7.80 -9.17 -4.67
C ILE A 208 7.30 -8.35 -5.85
N GLN A 209 7.37 -8.93 -7.05
CA GLN A 209 6.73 -8.38 -8.23
C GLN A 209 5.25 -8.79 -8.30
N LEU A 210 4.38 -7.79 -8.40
CA LEU A 210 2.98 -7.95 -8.71
C LEU A 210 2.73 -7.37 -10.11
N SER A 211 2.33 -8.21 -11.06
CA SER A 211 2.15 -7.83 -12.46
C SER A 211 0.72 -8.02 -12.93
N TRP A 212 0.22 -7.10 -13.75
CA TRP A 212 -1.05 -7.23 -14.45
C TRP A 212 -0.84 -8.07 -15.72
N SER A 213 -1.15 -9.36 -15.63
CA SER A 213 -0.69 -10.37 -16.58
C SER A 213 -1.36 -10.29 -17.95
N ALA A 214 -2.58 -9.73 -18.05
CA ALA A 214 -3.35 -9.85 -19.29
C ALA A 214 -4.28 -8.65 -19.57
N PRO A 215 -3.73 -7.46 -19.87
CA PRO A 215 -4.52 -6.22 -20.05
C PRO A 215 -5.51 -6.25 -21.21
N PHE A 216 -5.24 -7.06 -22.24
CA PHE A 216 -6.05 -7.16 -23.46
C PHE A 216 -6.71 -8.54 -23.65
N SER A 217 -6.76 -9.37 -22.60
CA SER A 217 -7.41 -10.70 -22.66
C SER A 217 -8.84 -10.66 -22.12
N GLY A 218 -9.59 -11.76 -22.27
CA GLY A 218 -10.88 -11.95 -21.55
C GLY A 218 -10.76 -11.82 -20.02
N HIS A 219 -9.55 -11.95 -19.47
CA HIS A 219 -9.20 -11.76 -18.06
C HIS A 219 -8.51 -10.42 -17.84
N THR A 220 -9.11 -9.33 -18.33
CA THR A 220 -8.58 -7.94 -18.23
C THR A 220 -8.26 -7.47 -16.80
N ARG A 221 -8.52 -8.26 -15.75
CA ARG A 221 -8.38 -7.86 -14.35
C ARG A 221 -7.69 -8.94 -13.53
N ARG A 222 -6.60 -9.51 -14.05
CA ARG A 222 -5.80 -10.52 -13.34
C ARG A 222 -4.42 -10.00 -13.01
N TYR A 223 -4.10 -9.93 -11.72
CA TYR A 223 -2.78 -9.54 -11.25
C TYR A 223 -2.17 -10.70 -10.50
N GLU A 224 -0.89 -10.95 -10.72
CA GLU A 224 -0.21 -12.15 -10.28
C GLU A 224 1.09 -11.81 -9.55
N PHE A 225 1.34 -12.54 -8.48
CA PHE A 225 2.57 -12.50 -7.71
C PHE A 225 2.86 -13.89 -7.13
N SER A 226 4.12 -14.16 -6.83
CA SER A 226 4.54 -15.42 -6.21
C SER A 226 5.12 -15.13 -4.84
N TYR A 227 4.80 -15.98 -3.87
CA TYR A 227 5.38 -15.94 -2.53
C TYR A 227 5.46 -17.36 -2.00
N ALA A 228 6.55 -17.73 -1.32
CA ALA A 228 6.62 -19.05 -0.69
C ALA A 228 6.40 -20.25 -1.66
N SER A 229 6.82 -20.10 -2.93
CA SER A 229 6.55 -21.06 -4.03
C SER A 229 5.07 -21.28 -4.36
N ILE A 230 4.18 -20.41 -3.85
CA ILE A 230 2.76 -20.39 -4.14
C ILE A 230 2.49 -19.20 -5.07
N ASN A 231 1.72 -19.44 -6.13
CA ASN A 231 1.34 -18.40 -7.06
C ASN A 231 -0.01 -17.83 -6.63
N PHE A 232 -0.04 -16.54 -6.34
CA PHE A 232 -1.25 -15.83 -5.98
C PHE A 232 -1.72 -14.99 -7.16
N PHE A 233 -3.03 -14.88 -7.31
CA PHE A 233 -3.59 -13.95 -8.28
C PHE A 233 -4.89 -13.32 -7.79
N TRP A 234 -4.94 -12.00 -7.96
CA TRP A 234 -6.16 -11.21 -7.84
C TRP A 234 -6.89 -11.23 -9.17
N GLU A 235 -8.11 -11.74 -9.22
CA GLU A 235 -8.94 -11.73 -10.42
C GLU A 235 -10.28 -11.02 -10.22
N GLY A 236 -10.74 -10.31 -11.25
CA GLY A 236 -12.06 -9.69 -11.25
C GLY A 236 -13.17 -10.72 -11.05
N THR A 237 -14.11 -10.43 -10.15
CA THR A 237 -15.28 -11.28 -9.89
C THR A 237 -16.59 -10.52 -10.01
N ARG A 238 -17.65 -11.26 -10.36
CA ARG A 238 -19.05 -10.80 -10.32
C ARG A 238 -19.82 -11.42 -9.14
N ASP A 239 -19.18 -12.33 -8.41
CA ASP A 239 -19.73 -13.02 -7.26
C ASP A 239 -19.66 -12.08 -6.07
N ILE A 240 -20.76 -11.37 -5.81
CA ILE A 240 -20.86 -10.40 -4.71
C ILE A 240 -21.87 -11.00 -3.72
N PRO A 241 -21.59 -10.99 -2.41
CA PRO A 241 -22.56 -11.45 -1.43
C PRO A 241 -23.85 -10.62 -1.52
N ILE A 242 -24.96 -11.32 -1.31
CA ILE A 242 -26.32 -10.84 -1.56
C ILE A 242 -26.66 -9.59 -0.72
N GLU A 243 -26.04 -9.42 0.45
CA GLU A 243 -26.30 -8.29 1.36
C GLU A 243 -25.99 -6.90 0.80
N GLY A 244 -25.20 -6.78 -0.29
CA GLY A 244 -24.64 -5.48 -0.70
C GLY A 244 -25.45 -4.64 -1.69
N SER A 245 -26.34 -5.24 -2.48
CA SER A 245 -27.18 -4.54 -3.47
C SER A 245 -27.89 -5.58 -4.37
N GLN A 246 -29.22 -5.62 -4.33
CA GLN A 246 -30.02 -6.38 -5.30
C GLN A 246 -30.08 -5.70 -6.67
N ASP A 247 -29.61 -4.45 -6.79
CA ASP A 247 -29.71 -3.70 -8.04
C ASP A 247 -28.57 -4.05 -9.01
N LYS A 248 -28.95 -4.70 -10.11
CA LYS A 248 -28.04 -5.08 -11.20
C LYS A 248 -27.38 -3.86 -11.87
N TRP A 249 -28.03 -2.69 -11.86
CA TRP A 249 -27.48 -1.46 -12.45
C TRP A 249 -26.39 -0.86 -11.58
N ALA A 250 -26.62 -0.79 -10.27
CA ALA A 250 -25.60 -0.41 -9.30
C ALA A 250 -24.33 -1.28 -9.46
N ARG A 251 -24.47 -2.60 -9.69
CA ARG A 251 -23.31 -3.50 -9.93
C ARG A 251 -22.51 -3.14 -11.19
N ARG A 252 -23.17 -2.71 -12.27
CA ARG A 252 -22.49 -2.30 -13.52
C ARG A 252 -21.81 -0.94 -13.39
N LEU A 253 -22.34 -0.06 -12.54
CA LEU A 253 -21.85 1.30 -12.33
C LEU A 253 -20.86 1.43 -11.16
N MET A 254 -20.55 0.32 -10.45
CA MET A 254 -19.61 0.34 -9.32
C MET A 254 -18.31 1.05 -9.68
N PRO A 255 -17.76 1.92 -8.81
CA PRO A 255 -16.56 2.70 -9.08
C PRO A 255 -15.28 1.85 -9.10
N PHE A 256 -15.32 0.61 -8.61
CA PHE A 256 -14.23 -0.35 -8.74
C PHE A 256 -14.77 -1.72 -9.15
N SER A 257 -13.87 -2.59 -9.55
CA SER A 257 -14.20 -4.00 -9.78
C SER A 257 -14.17 -4.73 -8.43
N HIS A 258 -15.06 -5.69 -8.22
CA HIS A 258 -14.86 -6.67 -7.15
C HIS A 258 -13.73 -7.61 -7.56
N LEU A 259 -12.94 -8.05 -6.59
CA LEU A 259 -11.76 -8.86 -6.82
C LEU A 259 -11.77 -10.05 -5.88
N LYS A 260 -11.37 -11.22 -6.34
CA LYS A 260 -11.05 -12.37 -5.50
C LYS A 260 -9.56 -12.66 -5.54
N LEU A 261 -9.01 -13.03 -4.40
CA LEU A 261 -7.65 -13.54 -4.27
C LEU A 261 -7.71 -15.07 -4.30
N MET A 262 -6.98 -15.65 -5.23
CA MET A 262 -6.80 -17.08 -5.36
C MET A 262 -5.33 -17.43 -5.15
N ALA A 263 -5.08 -18.59 -4.56
CA ALA A 263 -3.77 -19.23 -4.53
C ALA A 263 -3.81 -20.46 -5.46
N ALA A 264 -2.85 -20.56 -6.37
CA ALA A 264 -2.58 -21.75 -7.15
C ALA A 264 -1.43 -22.52 -6.48
N MET A 265 -1.75 -23.72 -6.02
CA MET A 265 -0.81 -24.64 -5.41
C MET A 265 0.01 -25.38 -6.48
N PRO A 266 1.20 -25.90 -6.14
CA PRO A 266 2.04 -26.63 -7.10
C PRO A 266 1.38 -27.87 -7.72
N ASN A 267 0.39 -28.45 -7.03
CA ASN A 267 -0.41 -29.59 -7.52
C ASN A 267 -1.50 -29.17 -8.54
N GLY A 268 -1.63 -27.87 -8.85
CA GLY A 268 -2.65 -27.33 -9.75
C GLY A 268 -3.97 -26.95 -9.07
N GLU A 269 -4.12 -27.24 -7.78
CA GLU A 269 -5.30 -26.85 -7.01
C GLU A 269 -5.38 -25.33 -6.86
N LYS A 270 -6.60 -24.79 -6.96
CA LYS A 270 -6.88 -23.37 -6.76
C LYS A 270 -7.71 -23.18 -5.50
N VAL A 271 -7.16 -22.42 -4.57
CA VAL A 271 -7.76 -22.16 -3.27
C VAL A 271 -8.20 -20.70 -3.20
N PHE A 272 -9.42 -20.46 -2.73
CA PHE A 272 -9.95 -19.10 -2.54
C PHE A 272 -9.50 -18.54 -1.19
N VAL A 273 -8.77 -17.42 -1.22
CA VAL A 273 -8.02 -16.89 -0.06
C VAL A 273 -8.65 -15.62 0.50
N GLY A 274 -9.29 -14.84 -0.35
CA GLY A 274 -9.91 -13.59 0.10
C GLY A 274 -10.66 -12.89 -1.01
N GLN A 275 -11.33 -11.81 -0.66
CA GLN A 275 -12.15 -11.06 -1.60
C GLN A 275 -12.24 -9.58 -1.22
N PHE A 276 -12.07 -8.72 -2.21
CA PHE A 276 -12.35 -7.29 -2.10
C PHE A 276 -13.69 -6.96 -2.76
N VAL A 277 -14.60 -6.39 -1.99
CA VAL A 277 -15.89 -5.88 -2.44
C VAL A 277 -15.88 -4.36 -2.37
N CYS A 278 -15.89 -3.73 -3.54
CA CYS A 278 -15.91 -2.27 -3.63
C CYS A 278 -17.20 -1.64 -3.09
N SER A 279 -17.13 -0.36 -2.74
CA SER A 279 -18.25 0.46 -2.26
C SER A 279 -18.43 1.71 -3.10
N PHE A 280 -19.62 2.30 -3.07
CA PHE A 280 -19.96 3.59 -3.69
C PHE A 280 -19.62 4.79 -2.79
N GLY A 281 -19.18 4.57 -1.55
CA GLY A 281 -18.90 5.65 -0.63
C GLY A 281 -17.77 6.55 -1.15
N PRO A 282 -17.93 7.90 -1.13
CA PRO A 282 -16.88 8.81 -1.60
C PRO A 282 -15.58 8.70 -0.78
N MET A 283 -15.70 8.24 0.47
CA MET A 283 -14.58 8.01 1.39
C MET A 283 -14.31 6.53 1.67
N LYS A 284 -15.11 5.60 1.11
CA LYS A 284 -14.96 4.16 1.35
C LYS A 284 -14.70 3.45 0.02
N PHE A 285 -13.49 2.93 -0.15
CA PHE A 285 -13.13 2.14 -1.31
C PHE A 285 -13.86 0.80 -1.33
N GLY A 286 -14.02 0.15 -0.18
CA GLY A 286 -14.69 -1.15 -0.09
C GLY A 286 -14.47 -1.90 1.22
N ARG A 287 -14.72 -3.20 1.15
CA ARG A 287 -14.48 -4.21 2.18
C ARG A 287 -13.52 -5.26 1.66
N LEU A 288 -12.56 -5.68 2.46
CA LEU A 288 -11.63 -6.75 2.17
C LEU A 288 -11.85 -7.88 3.17
N TRP A 289 -12.18 -9.06 2.66
CA TRP A 289 -12.28 -10.29 3.43
C TRP A 289 -11.05 -11.16 3.19
N ILE A 290 -10.52 -11.72 4.27
CA ILE A 290 -9.39 -12.64 4.24
C ILE A 290 -9.77 -13.90 5.03
N PHE A 291 -9.64 -15.07 4.39
CA PHE A 291 -9.88 -16.36 5.05
C PHE A 291 -8.61 -16.80 5.77
N ASP A 292 -8.51 -16.41 7.02
CA ASP A 292 -7.30 -16.59 7.84
C ASP A 292 -6.89 -18.06 7.95
N SER A 293 -7.84 -18.96 8.18
CA SER A 293 -7.56 -20.40 8.28
C SER A 293 -7.04 -20.97 6.95
N VAL A 294 -7.42 -20.37 5.83
CA VAL A 294 -6.94 -20.79 4.52
C VAL A 294 -5.50 -20.31 4.31
N LEU A 295 -5.20 -19.06 4.65
CA LEU A 295 -3.83 -18.53 4.62
C LEU A 295 -2.88 -19.32 5.51
N GLU A 296 -3.31 -19.66 6.73
CA GLU A 296 -2.54 -20.49 7.66
C GLU A 296 -2.22 -21.85 7.05
N ARG A 297 -3.23 -22.57 6.55
CA ARG A 297 -3.05 -23.88 5.92
C ARG A 297 -2.10 -23.83 4.72
N LEU A 298 -2.21 -22.79 3.88
CA LEU A 298 -1.33 -22.61 2.72
C LEU A 298 0.15 -22.46 3.14
N LEU A 299 0.41 -21.84 4.28
CA LEU A 299 1.76 -21.68 4.81
C LEU A 299 2.27 -22.96 5.44
N ASP A 300 1.45 -23.66 6.23
CA ASP A 300 1.82 -24.92 6.86
C ASP A 300 2.26 -25.97 5.81
N GLU A 301 1.50 -26.09 4.71
CA GLU A 301 1.83 -26.97 3.57
C GLU A 301 3.12 -26.57 2.82
N SER A 302 3.54 -25.31 2.95
CA SER A 302 4.79 -24.78 2.37
C SER A 302 5.98 -24.89 3.34
N GLU A 303 5.75 -24.82 4.65
CA GLU A 303 6.78 -24.85 5.70
C GLU A 303 7.44 -26.20 5.87
N GLU A 304 6.70 -27.30 5.69
CA GLU A 304 7.25 -28.67 5.70
C GLU A 304 8.42 -28.84 4.71
N LYS A 305 8.54 -27.95 3.73
CA LYS A 305 9.59 -27.98 2.70
C LYS A 305 10.77 -27.05 2.97
N MET A 306 10.64 -26.02 3.82
CA MET A 306 11.63 -24.92 3.92
C MET A 306 12.17 -24.59 5.31
N GLY A 307 11.60 -25.13 6.41
CA GLY A 307 12.24 -25.10 7.74
C GLY A 307 12.37 -23.72 8.42
N GLU A 308 11.62 -22.70 7.99
CA GLU A 308 11.58 -21.37 8.64
C GLU A 308 10.61 -21.31 9.83
N LYS A 309 10.77 -20.30 10.70
CA LYS A 309 9.88 -20.02 11.83
C LYS A 309 8.52 -19.46 11.35
N GLY A 310 7.44 -20.21 11.54
CA GLY A 310 6.16 -19.92 10.90
C GLY A 310 5.45 -18.60 11.25
N ASP A 311 5.60 -18.07 12.47
CA ASP A 311 4.88 -16.85 12.87
C ASP A 311 5.30 -15.59 12.09
N ALA A 312 6.60 -15.46 11.81
CA ALA A 312 7.14 -14.33 11.06
C ALA A 312 6.67 -14.37 9.59
N ARG A 313 6.67 -15.58 9.01
CA ARG A 313 6.25 -15.84 7.64
C ARG A 313 4.75 -15.59 7.45
N LYS A 314 3.94 -16.02 8.41
CA LYS A 314 2.51 -15.73 8.46
C LYS A 314 2.24 -14.25 8.48
N THR A 315 2.88 -13.54 9.40
CA THR A 315 2.73 -12.08 9.49
C THR A 315 3.14 -11.39 8.19
N ARG A 316 4.23 -11.84 7.56
CA ARG A 316 4.68 -11.34 6.25
C ARG A 316 3.65 -11.58 5.14
N LEU A 317 3.03 -12.76 5.08
CA LEU A 317 2.01 -13.06 4.08
C LEU A 317 0.78 -12.16 4.25
N TYR A 318 0.33 -11.88 5.48
CA TYR A 318 -0.75 -10.92 5.72
C TYR A 318 -0.39 -9.52 5.22
N ASP A 319 0.80 -9.04 5.58
CA ASP A 319 1.31 -7.75 5.14
C ASP A 319 1.41 -7.67 3.60
N LEU A 320 1.78 -8.77 2.94
CA LEU A 320 1.81 -8.89 1.47
C LEU A 320 0.41 -8.92 0.85
N VAL A 321 -0.55 -9.62 1.44
CA VAL A 321 -1.96 -9.61 1.00
C VAL A 321 -2.53 -8.20 1.10
N MET A 322 -2.25 -7.47 2.19
CA MET A 322 -2.63 -6.07 2.34
C MET A 322 -1.99 -5.18 1.29
N ALA A 323 -0.66 -5.30 1.09
CA ALA A 323 0.06 -4.51 0.11
C ALA A 323 -0.46 -4.73 -1.31
N THR A 324 -0.64 -6.00 -1.72
CA THR A 324 -1.13 -6.36 -3.06
C THR A 324 -2.59 -5.93 -3.26
N ALA A 325 -3.46 -6.12 -2.26
CA ALA A 325 -4.84 -5.61 -2.31
C ALA A 325 -4.87 -4.09 -2.53
N MET A 326 -3.97 -3.33 -1.90
CA MET A 326 -3.92 -1.88 -2.10
C MET A 326 -3.38 -1.49 -3.47
N CYS A 327 -2.36 -2.18 -3.99
CA CYS A 327 -1.90 -1.99 -5.36
C CYS A 327 -3.05 -2.15 -6.37
N MET A 328 -3.89 -3.15 -6.14
CA MET A 328 -5.07 -3.42 -6.96
C MET A 328 -6.10 -2.30 -6.90
N VAL A 329 -6.49 -1.90 -5.69
CA VAL A 329 -7.48 -0.83 -5.46
C VAL A 329 -7.00 0.48 -6.10
N ILE A 330 -5.73 0.83 -5.89
CA ILE A 330 -5.11 2.03 -6.46
C ILE A 330 -5.06 1.92 -7.99
N GLY A 331 -4.64 0.76 -8.52
CA GLY A 331 -4.53 0.55 -9.96
C GLY A 331 -5.87 0.62 -10.69
N GLU A 332 -6.92 0.01 -10.12
CA GLU A 332 -8.29 0.11 -10.65
C GLU A 332 -8.81 1.56 -10.62
N TRP A 333 -8.50 2.31 -9.56
CA TRP A 333 -8.84 3.72 -9.48
C TRP A 333 -8.16 4.54 -10.58
N GLN A 334 -6.84 4.39 -10.72
CA GLN A 334 -6.05 5.10 -11.73
C GLN A 334 -6.52 4.76 -13.15
N LYS A 335 -6.81 3.49 -13.45
CA LYS A 335 -7.38 3.06 -14.73
C LYS A 335 -8.62 3.85 -15.09
N ARG A 336 -9.54 3.98 -14.14
CA ARG A 336 -10.83 4.66 -14.38
C ARG A 336 -10.68 6.15 -14.53
N MET A 337 -9.83 6.78 -13.72
CA MET A 337 -9.49 8.20 -13.89
C MET A 337 -8.91 8.46 -15.29
N MET A 338 -8.03 7.57 -15.77
CA MET A 338 -7.49 7.67 -17.12
C MET A 338 -8.55 7.47 -18.21
N VAL A 339 -9.45 6.50 -18.07
CA VAL A 339 -10.56 6.31 -19.02
C VAL A 339 -11.46 7.54 -19.06
N GLN A 340 -11.84 8.09 -17.90
CA GLN A 340 -12.66 9.30 -17.82
C GLN A 340 -11.97 10.49 -18.47
N LEU A 341 -10.67 10.68 -18.21
CA LEU A 341 -9.88 11.74 -18.84
C LEU A 341 -9.86 11.58 -20.36
N VAL A 342 -9.61 10.37 -20.88
CA VAL A 342 -9.62 10.08 -22.32
C VAL A 342 -11.01 10.35 -22.91
N CYS A 343 -12.09 9.90 -22.28
CA CYS A 343 -13.44 10.19 -22.73
C CYS A 343 -13.73 11.69 -22.76
N LEU A 344 -13.35 12.45 -21.72
CA LEU A 344 -13.52 13.90 -21.70
C LEU A 344 -12.71 14.59 -22.80
N LEU A 345 -11.48 14.14 -23.06
CA LEU A 345 -10.66 14.67 -24.15
C LEU A 345 -11.29 14.38 -25.53
N LEU A 346 -11.84 13.18 -25.73
CA LEU A 346 -12.53 12.82 -26.97
C LEU A 346 -13.84 13.60 -27.17
N LEU A 347 -14.57 13.87 -26.09
CA LEU A 347 -15.83 14.63 -26.13
C LEU A 347 -15.65 16.13 -26.33
N ASN A 348 -14.50 16.69 -25.92
CA ASN A 348 -14.17 18.11 -26.08
C ASN A 348 -13.24 18.38 -27.29
N GLY A 349 -12.78 17.32 -27.97
CA GLY A 349 -11.82 17.35 -29.08
C GLY A 349 -12.43 16.99 -30.45
N LEU A 350 -13.76 16.90 -30.51
CA LEU A 350 -14.65 16.95 -31.68
C LEU A 350 -15.65 18.08 -31.43
#